data_AF-A0A1F5ZTI8-F1
#
_entry.id   AF-A0A1F5ZTI8-F1
#
_cell.length_a   1.000
_cell.length_b   1.000
_cell.length_c   1.000
_cell.angle_alpha   90.00
_cell.angle_beta   90.00
_cell.angle_gamma   90.00
#
_symmetry.space_group_name_H-M   'P 1'
#
loop_
_entity.id
_entity.type
_entity.pdbx_description
1 polymer ?
#
loop_
_entity_poly.entity_id
_entity_poly.type
_entity_poly.pdbx_seq_one_letter_code
_entity_poly.pdbx_strand_id
1 'polypeptide(L)'
;MTTIDILQRVVFPLSRGSYLFSERPSLEGVHSFLCAKEIYELIKSNRIFLDTVHRQEFITHKEGKKIVVDWAVNSKLDYQMEVDISVGVVDVIIYADDTGLFEIGTTRPTKIILLLHYISKMNGFYTVHFWPYSSKESFVFRNWTI
;
A
#
# COMPACT_ATOMS: atom_id res chain seq x y z
N MET A 1 16.39 -4.40 -6.63
CA MET A 1 15.66 -4.68 -5.37
C MET A 1 15.42 -6.17 -5.29
N THR A 2 15.75 -6.79 -4.16
CA THR A 2 15.61 -8.22 -3.88
C THR A 2 14.32 -8.52 -3.11
N THR A 3 13.95 -9.79 -2.97
CA THR A 3 12.86 -10.21 -2.07
C THR A 3 13.09 -9.76 -0.63
N ILE A 4 14.34 -9.83 -0.15
CA ILE A 4 14.70 -9.42 1.21
C ILE A 4 14.49 -7.91 1.39
N ASP A 5 14.85 -7.10 0.38
CA ASP A 5 14.62 -5.67 0.40
C ASP A 5 13.11 -5.36 0.50
N ILE A 6 12.27 -6.06 -0.27
CA ILE A 6 10.82 -5.87 -0.23
C ILE A 6 10.23 -6.29 1.12
N LEU A 7 10.70 -7.40 1.70
CA LEU A 7 10.27 -7.84 3.02
C LEU A 7 10.56 -6.77 4.07
N GLN A 8 11.82 -6.31 4.13
CA GLN A 8 12.29 -5.41 5.18
C GLN A 8 11.76 -3.99 5.01
N ARG A 9 11.68 -3.50 3.77
CA ARG A 9 11.31 -2.11 3.50
C ARG A 9 9.82 -1.93 3.31
N VAL A 10 9.11 -2.88 2.70
CA VAL A 10 7.67 -2.72 2.39
C VAL A 10 6.81 -3.52 3.35
N VAL A 11 6.98 -4.84 3.36
CA VAL A 11 6.01 -5.74 4.02
C VAL A 11 6.03 -5.56 5.53
N PHE A 12 7.20 -5.59 6.18
CA PHE A 12 7.29 -5.44 7.64
C PHE A 12 6.77 -4.10 8.16
N PRO A 13 7.12 -2.93 7.58
CA PRO A 13 6.57 -1.65 8.04
C PRO A 13 5.05 -1.58 7.97
N LEU A 14 4.46 -2.21 6.95
CA LEU A 14 3.01 -2.28 6.76
C LEU A 14 2.34 -3.31 7.65
N SER A 15 2.99 -4.42 7.96
CA SER A 15 2.39 -5.52 8.71
C SER A 15 2.72 -5.54 10.19
N ARG A 16 3.41 -4.51 10.72
CA ARG A 16 3.79 -4.41 12.14
C ARG A 16 2.63 -4.67 13.11
N GLY A 17 1.42 -4.20 12.78
CA GLY A 17 0.22 -4.47 13.58
C GLY A 17 -0.15 -5.95 13.64
N SER A 18 0.03 -6.70 12.56
CA SER A 18 -0.22 -8.16 12.54
C SER A 18 0.78 -8.94 13.41
N TYR A 19 2.03 -8.48 13.50
CA TYR A 19 3.05 -9.12 14.32
C TYR A 19 2.86 -8.94 15.82
N LEU A 20 2.53 -7.72 16.25
CA LEU A 20 2.50 -7.36 17.67
C LEU A 20 1.42 -8.12 18.47
N PHE A 21 0.39 -8.60 17.80
CA PHE A 21 -0.76 -9.26 18.44
C PHE A 21 -0.95 -10.72 17.99
N SER A 22 0.01 -11.29 17.24
CA SER A 22 -0.11 -12.68 16.79
C SER A 22 0.32 -13.66 17.87
N GLU A 23 -0.50 -14.68 18.10
CA GLU A 23 -0.16 -15.84 18.94
C GLU A 23 0.90 -16.75 18.28
N ARG A 24 1.20 -16.55 16.98
CA ARG A 24 2.12 -17.37 16.19
C ARG A 24 3.06 -16.50 15.34
N PRO A 25 3.98 -15.74 15.96
CA PRO A 25 4.81 -14.75 15.26
C PRO A 25 5.73 -15.36 14.18
N SER A 26 6.18 -16.61 14.35
CA SER A 26 6.98 -17.32 13.35
C SER A 26 6.21 -17.59 12.06
N LEU A 27 4.92 -17.96 12.16
CA LEU A 27 4.06 -18.17 10.99
C LEU A 27 3.76 -16.86 10.28
N GLU A 28 3.55 -15.77 11.00
CA GLU A 28 3.42 -14.44 10.40
C GLU A 28 4.71 -14.01 9.68
N GLY A 29 5.89 -14.38 10.22
CA GLY A 29 7.18 -14.16 9.57
C GLY A 29 7.27 -14.86 8.22
N VAL A 30 6.92 -16.15 8.19
CA VAL A 30 6.88 -16.95 6.95
C VAL A 30 5.86 -16.37 5.96
N HIS A 31 4.66 -16.02 6.43
CA HIS A 31 3.61 -15.45 5.60
C HIS A 31 4.05 -14.14 4.93
N SER A 32 4.63 -13.20 5.68
CA SER A 32 5.16 -11.96 5.09
C SER A 32 6.30 -12.21 4.11
N PHE A 33 7.16 -13.19 4.36
CA PHE A 33 8.20 -13.56 3.40
C PHE A 33 7.61 -14.11 2.09
N LEU A 34 6.57 -14.93 2.17
CA LEU A 34 5.85 -15.42 0.98
C LEU A 34 5.17 -14.26 0.24
N CYS A 35 4.55 -13.31 0.94
CA CYS A 35 4.02 -12.10 0.32
C CYS A 35 5.15 -11.29 -0.35
N ALA A 36 6.29 -11.08 0.31
CA ALA A 36 7.41 -10.36 -0.28
C ALA A 36 7.93 -11.01 -1.57
N LYS A 37 7.93 -12.36 -1.65
CA LYS A 37 8.26 -13.09 -2.88
C LYS A 37 7.26 -12.80 -4.00
N GLU A 38 5.96 -12.78 -3.68
CA GLU A 38 4.93 -12.50 -4.67
C GLU A 38 5.02 -11.07 -5.22
N ILE A 39 5.24 -10.08 -4.35
CA ILE A 39 5.49 -8.68 -4.77
C ILE A 39 6.71 -8.62 -5.68
N TYR A 40 7.79 -9.32 -5.31
CA TYR A 40 9.01 -9.36 -6.12
C TYR A 40 8.76 -9.88 -7.53
N GLU A 41 7.98 -10.96 -7.68
CA GLU A 41 7.65 -11.51 -9.00
C GLU A 41 6.73 -10.56 -9.81
N LEU A 42 5.80 -9.86 -9.17
CA LEU A 42 4.99 -8.83 -9.84
C LEU A 42 5.86 -7.67 -10.38
N ILE A 43 6.86 -7.24 -9.61
CA ILE A 43 7.82 -6.19 -10.04
C ILE A 43 8.72 -6.70 -11.16
N LYS A 44 9.30 -7.89 -10.98
CA LYS A 44 10.21 -8.51 -11.95
C LYS A 44 9.53 -8.79 -13.30
N SER A 45 8.23 -9.10 -13.27
CA SER A 45 7.42 -9.31 -14.47
C SER A 45 6.87 -8.01 -15.08
N ASN A 46 7.29 -6.84 -14.58
CA ASN A 46 6.85 -5.51 -15.01
C ASN A 46 5.32 -5.30 -14.94
N ARG A 47 4.62 -6.05 -14.08
CA ARG A 47 3.18 -5.89 -13.86
C ARG A 47 2.86 -4.75 -12.91
N ILE A 48 3.78 -4.45 -12.02
CA ILE A 48 3.74 -3.29 -11.13
C ILE A 48 5.12 -2.67 -11.01
N PHE A 49 5.18 -1.38 -10.75
CA PHE A 49 6.40 -0.63 -10.47
C PHE A 49 6.31 -0.08 -9.05
N LEU A 50 7.41 -0.14 -8.30
CA LEU A 50 7.48 0.41 -6.95
C LEU A 50 8.33 1.70 -6.96
N ASP A 51 7.74 2.75 -6.43
CA ASP A 51 8.38 4.02 -6.12
C ASP A 51 8.31 4.26 -4.59
N THR A 52 9.27 5.01 -4.07
CA THR A 52 9.29 5.41 -2.64
C THR A 52 9.27 6.93 -2.57
N VAL A 53 8.31 7.47 -1.82
CA VAL A 53 8.12 8.92 -1.71
C VAL A 53 8.18 9.32 -0.25
N HIS A 54 8.79 10.47 0.04
CA HIS A 54 8.77 11.02 1.38
C HIS A 54 7.38 11.62 1.68
N ARG A 55 6.84 11.34 2.85
CA ARG A 55 5.53 11.86 3.27
C ARG A 55 5.57 12.46 4.66
N GLN A 56 4.56 13.27 4.96
CA GLN A 56 4.34 13.83 6.29
C GLN A 56 4.13 12.72 7.32
N GLU A 57 4.69 12.88 8.51
CA GLU A 57 4.46 11.98 9.65
C GLU A 57 3.05 12.13 10.22
N PHE A 58 2.48 11.01 10.67
CA PHE A 58 1.24 10.97 11.42
C PHE A 58 1.29 9.80 12.41
N ILE A 59 0.55 9.94 13.52
CA ILE A 59 0.54 8.95 14.59
C ILE A 59 -0.73 8.10 14.51
N THR A 60 -1.84 8.71 14.12
CA THR A 60 -3.14 8.04 14.09
C THR A 60 -3.66 7.82 12.67
N HIS A 61 -4.47 6.79 12.51
CA HIS A 61 -5.17 6.50 11.26
C HIS A 61 -5.98 7.72 10.76
N LYS A 62 -6.67 8.41 11.67
CA LYS A 62 -7.51 9.59 11.38
C LYS A 62 -6.68 10.76 10.87
N GLU A 63 -5.50 11.01 11.48
CA GLU A 63 -4.57 12.03 11.00
C GLU A 63 -4.07 11.71 9.59
N GLY A 64 -3.65 10.47 9.34
CA GLY A 64 -3.21 10.04 8.02
C GLY A 64 -4.30 10.24 6.96
N LYS A 65 -5.55 9.80 7.23
CA LYS A 65 -6.70 10.03 6.33
C LYS A 65 -6.92 11.52 6.08
N LYS A 66 -6.88 12.34 7.13
CA LYS A 66 -7.05 13.79 7.01
C LYS A 66 -6.00 14.41 6.09
N ILE A 67 -4.72 14.01 6.21
CA ILE A 67 -3.65 14.54 5.35
C ILE A 67 -3.92 14.25 3.87
N VAL A 68 -4.32 13.01 3.53
CA VAL A 68 -4.64 12.63 2.15
C VAL A 68 -5.85 13.41 1.62
N VAL A 69 -6.91 13.52 2.43
CA VAL A 69 -8.13 14.24 2.06
C VAL A 69 -7.88 15.75 1.90
N ASP A 70 -7.14 16.37 2.82
CA ASP A 70 -6.77 17.79 2.73
C ASP A 70 -5.97 18.04 1.44
N TRP A 71 -5.02 17.16 1.10
CA TRP A 71 -4.27 17.25 -0.15
C TRP A 71 -5.19 17.16 -1.38
N ALA A 72 -6.16 16.23 -1.39
CA ALA A 72 -7.14 16.09 -2.46
C ALA A 72 -7.95 17.37 -2.66
N VAL A 73 -8.50 17.91 -1.56
CA VAL A 73 -9.30 19.13 -1.55
C VAL A 73 -8.50 20.33 -2.05
N ASN A 74 -7.28 20.51 -1.55
CA ASN A 74 -6.40 21.62 -1.95
C ASN A 74 -6.01 21.53 -3.43
N SER A 75 -5.88 20.30 -3.95
CA SER A 75 -5.57 20.03 -5.35
C SER A 75 -6.81 20.00 -6.25
N LYS A 76 -8.01 20.18 -5.70
CA LYS A 76 -9.31 20.10 -6.39
C LYS A 76 -9.53 18.75 -7.09
N LEU A 77 -9.13 17.67 -6.43
CA LEU A 77 -9.31 16.30 -6.90
C LEU A 77 -10.56 15.68 -6.26
N ASP A 78 -11.24 14.83 -7.02
CA ASP A 78 -12.33 14.02 -6.51
C ASP A 78 -11.79 12.90 -5.62
N TYR A 79 -12.50 12.60 -4.53
CA TYR A 79 -12.11 11.54 -3.62
C TYR A 79 -13.31 10.84 -2.99
N GLN A 80 -13.08 9.60 -2.57
CA GLN A 80 -14.01 8.80 -1.78
C GLN A 80 -13.27 8.18 -0.60
N MET A 81 -13.94 7.99 0.53
CA MET A 81 -13.34 7.37 1.72
C MET A 81 -14.01 6.03 2.00
N GLU A 82 -13.24 5.09 2.55
CA GLU A 82 -13.73 3.79 3.03
C GLU A 82 -14.48 3.01 1.94
N VAL A 83 -13.84 2.87 0.78
CA VAL A 83 -14.44 2.27 -0.42
C VAL A 83 -14.12 0.79 -0.49
N ASP A 84 -15.16 -0.06 -0.61
CA ASP A 84 -14.97 -1.48 -0.92
C ASP A 84 -14.63 -1.67 -2.41
N ILE A 85 -13.46 -2.22 -2.69
CA ILE A 85 -12.97 -2.49 -4.04
C ILE A 85 -12.88 -3.99 -4.37
N SER A 86 -13.81 -4.80 -3.84
CA SER A 86 -13.90 -6.27 -4.04
C SER A 86 -12.79 -7.09 -3.38
N VAL A 87 -11.58 -6.54 -3.26
CA VAL A 87 -10.43 -7.19 -2.61
C VAL A 87 -10.19 -6.67 -1.19
N GLY A 88 -11.06 -5.79 -0.71
CA GLY A 88 -11.03 -5.18 0.62
C GLY A 88 -11.50 -3.72 0.57
N VAL A 89 -11.57 -3.10 1.75
CA VAL A 89 -11.89 -1.68 1.91
C VAL A 89 -10.61 -0.86 1.82
N VAL A 90 -10.54 0.12 0.93
CA VAL A 90 -9.43 1.09 0.87
C VAL A 90 -9.80 2.33 1.65
N ASP A 91 -8.84 2.91 2.38
CA ASP A 91 -9.10 4.04 3.27
C ASP A 91 -9.54 5.31 2.52
N VAL A 92 -8.85 5.65 1.43
CA VAL A 92 -9.19 6.78 0.55
C VAL A 92 -8.90 6.42 -0.91
N ILE A 93 -9.81 6.76 -1.82
CA ILE A 93 -9.55 6.74 -3.27
C ILE A 93 -9.50 8.17 -3.76
N ILE A 94 -8.50 8.47 -4.58
CA ILE A 94 -8.29 9.77 -5.23
C ILE A 94 -8.37 9.57 -6.74
N TYR A 95 -9.13 10.43 -7.42
CA TYR A 95 -9.25 10.42 -8.87
C TYR A 95 -8.52 11.63 -9.46
N ALA A 96 -7.41 11.36 -10.15
CA ALA A 96 -6.59 12.32 -10.86
C ALA A 96 -6.33 11.80 -12.29
N ASP A 97 -5.13 12.00 -12.83
CA ASP A 97 -4.68 11.34 -14.07
C ASP A 97 -4.64 9.81 -13.93
N ASP A 98 -4.55 9.32 -12.69
CA ASP A 98 -4.70 7.93 -12.29
C ASP A 98 -5.74 7.77 -11.16
N THR A 99 -6.12 6.52 -10.87
CA THR A 99 -6.91 6.18 -9.69
C THR A 99 -5.98 5.74 -8.56
N GLY A 100 -5.81 6.61 -7.56
CA GLY A 100 -4.93 6.38 -6.42
C GLY A 100 -5.68 5.77 -5.22
N LEU A 101 -5.30 4.56 -4.86
CA LEU A 101 -5.81 3.82 -3.70
C LEU A 101 -4.89 4.03 -2.51
N PHE A 102 -5.35 4.68 -1.44
CA PHE A 102 -4.55 5.00 -0.27
C PHE A 102 -4.88 4.07 0.89
N GLU A 103 -3.83 3.48 1.45
CA GLU A 103 -3.91 2.55 2.56
C GLU A 103 -3.00 3.01 3.70
N ILE A 104 -3.62 3.35 4.82
CA ILE A 104 -3.05 4.20 5.86
C ILE A 104 -2.85 3.42 7.14
N GLY A 105 -1.60 3.38 7.59
CA GLY A 105 -1.19 2.67 8.79
C GLY A 105 -0.76 1.24 8.53
N THR A 106 -1.12 0.35 9.45
CA THR A 106 -0.77 -1.06 9.33
C THR A 106 -1.88 -1.86 8.67
N THR A 107 -1.50 -2.79 7.80
CA THR A 107 -2.40 -3.68 7.08
C THR A 107 -1.86 -5.12 7.08
N ARG A 108 -2.70 -6.09 6.71
CA ARG A 108 -2.25 -7.50 6.61
C ARG A 108 -1.40 -7.69 5.36
N PRO A 109 -0.33 -8.52 5.41
CA PRO A 109 0.47 -8.84 4.23
C PRO A 109 -0.37 -9.29 3.02
N THR A 110 -1.39 -10.11 3.25
CA THR A 110 -2.30 -10.59 2.20
C THR A 110 -3.05 -9.45 1.51
N LYS A 111 -3.48 -8.43 2.26
CA LYS A 111 -4.21 -7.28 1.67
C LYS A 111 -3.30 -6.48 0.73
N ILE A 112 -2.02 -6.34 1.08
CA ILE A 112 -1.01 -5.73 0.18
C ILE A 112 -1.00 -6.48 -1.16
N ILE A 113 -0.84 -7.81 -1.12
CA ILE A 113 -0.83 -8.65 -2.33
C ILE A 113 -2.11 -8.53 -3.13
N LEU A 114 -3.27 -8.59 -2.49
CA LEU A 114 -4.56 -8.52 -3.14
C LEU A 114 -4.76 -7.18 -3.87
N LEU A 115 -4.37 -6.07 -3.25
CA LEU A 115 -4.40 -4.74 -3.88
C LEU A 115 -3.48 -4.66 -5.09
N LEU A 116 -2.27 -5.22 -4.98
CA LEU A 116 -1.31 -5.21 -6.09
C LEU A 116 -1.76 -6.09 -7.26
N HIS A 117 -2.32 -7.26 -6.99
CA HIS A 117 -2.94 -8.09 -8.02
C HIS A 117 -4.15 -7.41 -8.64
N TYR A 118 -4.97 -6.72 -7.83
CA TYR A 118 -6.10 -5.95 -8.32
C TYR A 118 -5.64 -4.91 -9.33
N ILE A 119 -4.75 -3.98 -8.96
CA ILE A 119 -4.30 -2.93 -9.88
C ILE A 119 -3.56 -3.49 -11.10
N SER A 120 -2.82 -4.60 -10.96
CA SER A 120 -2.10 -5.22 -12.08
C SER A 120 -3.01 -5.76 -13.19
N LYS A 121 -4.30 -5.97 -12.89
CA LYS A 121 -5.30 -6.51 -13.82
C LYS A 121 -6.27 -5.46 -14.35
N MET A 122 -6.24 -4.25 -13.80
CA MET A 122 -7.16 -3.19 -14.21
C MET A 122 -6.78 -2.62 -15.57
N ASN A 123 -7.79 -2.35 -16.38
CA ASN A 123 -7.62 -1.61 -17.64
C ASN A 123 -7.72 -0.10 -17.34
N GLY A 124 -6.58 0.52 -17.05
CA GLY A 124 -6.48 1.93 -16.67
C GLY A 124 -5.23 2.20 -15.84
N PHE A 125 -4.98 3.47 -15.51
CA PHE A 125 -3.86 3.88 -14.66
C PHE A 125 -4.27 3.86 -13.20
N TYR A 126 -3.62 2.99 -12.42
CA TYR A 126 -3.87 2.83 -11.00
C TYR A 126 -2.58 2.95 -10.20
N THR A 127 -2.69 3.57 -9.02
CA THR A 127 -1.67 3.54 -7.99
C THR A 127 -2.22 2.98 -6.68
N VAL A 128 -1.36 2.33 -5.89
CA VAL A 128 -1.62 1.99 -4.49
C VAL A 128 -0.56 2.65 -3.63
N HIS A 129 -0.99 3.51 -2.71
CA HIS A 129 -0.17 4.27 -1.79
C HIS A 129 -0.27 3.65 -0.40
N PHE A 130 0.79 2.98 0.02
CA PHE A 130 0.88 2.41 1.36
C PHE A 130 1.63 3.37 2.30
N TRP A 131 0.94 3.85 3.34
CA TRP A 131 1.44 4.86 4.29
C TRP A 131 1.58 4.25 5.69
N PRO A 132 2.66 3.52 6.02
CA PRO A 132 2.78 2.82 7.31
C PRO A 132 3.13 3.74 8.48
N TYR A 133 2.50 3.58 9.65
CA TYR A 133 2.79 4.41 10.85
C TYR A 133 4.28 4.47 11.24
N SER A 134 5.03 3.42 10.90
CA SER A 134 6.41 3.23 11.33
C SER A 134 7.46 3.86 10.41
N SER A 135 7.06 4.51 9.31
CA SER A 135 7.99 5.08 8.33
C SER A 135 7.58 6.49 7.90
N LYS A 136 8.58 7.31 7.57
CA LYS A 136 8.39 8.59 6.86
C LYS A 136 8.29 8.40 5.34
N GLU A 137 8.46 7.17 4.87
CA GLU A 137 8.30 6.80 3.47
C GLU A 137 6.87 6.31 3.22
N SER A 138 6.32 6.64 2.05
CA SER A 138 5.22 5.91 1.42
C SER A 138 5.77 4.99 0.34
N PHE A 139 5.13 3.83 0.22
CA PHE A 139 5.41 2.89 -0.86
C PHE A 139 4.30 3.01 -1.90
N VAL A 140 4.66 3.49 -3.07
CA VAL A 140 3.73 3.75 -4.16
C VAL A 140 3.93 2.69 -5.23
N PHE A 141 2.90 1.87 -5.44
CA PHE A 141 2.88 0.89 -6.51
C PHE A 141 2.02 1.38 -7.65
N ARG A 142 2.45 1.24 -8.90
CA ARG A 142 1.67 1.59 -10.09
C ARG A 142 1.65 0.48 -11.12
N ASN A 143 0.61 0.41 -11.94
CA ASN A 143 0.47 -0.59 -13.02
C ASN A 143 0.87 -0.08 -14.41
N TRP A 144 1.46 1.11 -14.52
CA TRP A 144 1.80 1.77 -15.78
C TRP A 144 3.22 2.34 -15.75
N THR A 145 3.83 2.60 -16.92
CA THR A 145 5.18 3.16 -17.08
C THR A 145 5.15 4.69 -17.22
N ILE A 146 6.06 5.39 -16.53
CA ILE A 146 6.32 6.83 -16.72
C ILE A 146 7.00 7.07 -18.07
#